data_AF-K2D0D2-F1
#
_entry.id   AF-K2D0D2-F1
#
_cell.length_a   1.000
_cell.length_b   1.000
_cell.length_c   1.000
_cell.angle_alpha   90.00
_cell.angle_beta   90.00
_cell.angle_gamma   90.00
#
_symmetry.space_group_name_H-M   'P 1'
#
loop_
_entity.id
_entity.type
_entity.pdbx_description
1 polymer ?
#
loop_
_entity_poly.entity_id
_entity_poly.type
_entity_poly.pdbx_seq_one_letter_code
_entity_poly.pdbx_strand_id
1 'polypeptide(L)' 'MYYSHSCSYCTKIFYTYNSSKHEASKKLYHGIKKHLIEYNEDHKEYQFDDGVEIDVNEVYVAVSESNDPPAGGYEL' A
#
# COMPACT_ATOMS: atom_id res chain seq x y z
N MET A 1 -0.84 -11.65 10.61
CA MET A 1 0.28 -10.72 10.85
C MET A 1 -0.10 -9.38 10.22
N TYR A 2 0.34 -8.27 10.79
CA TYR A 2 0.15 -6.97 10.17
C TYR A 2 1.25 -6.72 9.16
N TYR A 3 0.86 -6.25 7.98
CA TYR A 3 1.76 -5.82 6.93
C TYR A 3 1.51 -4.35 6.70
N SER A 4 2.58 -3.57 6.62
CA SER A 4 2.49 -2.12 6.45
C SER A 4 3.43 -1.60 5.38
N HIS A 5 3.02 -0.52 4.73
CA HIS A 5 3.79 0.15 3.69
C HIS A 5 3.62 1.67 3.82
N SER A 6 4.74 2.39 3.92
CA SER A 6 4.74 3.85 3.91
C SER A 6 4.52 4.37 2.49
N CYS A 7 3.49 5.18 2.28
CA CYS A 7 3.29 5.87 1.02
C CYS A 7 4.08 7.18 0.99
N SER A 8 5.11 7.25 0.15
CA SER A 8 5.97 8.42 0.00
C SER A 8 5.22 9.66 -0.53
N TYR A 9 4.10 9.47 -1.23
CA TYR A 9 3.35 10.57 -1.84
C TYR A 9 2.43 11.31 -0.87
N CYS A 10 1.81 10.60 0.07
CA CYS A 10 0.88 11.19 1.04
C CYS A 10 1.37 11.12 2.49
N THR A 11 2.61 10.66 2.74
CA THR A 11 3.24 10.52 4.07
C THR A 11 2.46 9.64 5.06
N LYS A 12 1.49 8.85 4.58
CA LYS A 12 0.69 7.93 5.40
C LYS A 12 1.29 6.53 5.37
N ILE A 13 1.14 5.81 6.48
CA ILE A 13 1.46 4.39 6.58
C ILE A 13 0.17 3.62 6.35
N PHE A 14 0.12 2.80 5.31
CA PHE A 14 -1.01 1.90 5.06
C PHE A 14 -0.71 0.55 5.68
N TYR A 15 -1.70 -0.10 6.26
CA TYR A 15 -1.51 -1.43 6.80
C TYR A 15 -2.74 -2.31 6.62
N THR A 16 -2.52 -3.62 6.65
CA THR A 16 -3.59 -4.60 6.64
C THR A 16 -3.19 -5.86 7.39
N TYR A 17 -4.16 -6.52 8.01
CA TYR A 17 -3.97 -7.83 8.63
C TYR A 17 -4.21 -8.92 7.59
N ASN A 18 -3.24 -9.80 7.38
CA ASN A 18 -3.39 -10.95 6.49
C ASN A 18 -2.61 -12.17 7.00
N SER A 19 -2.98 -13.36 6.51
CA SER A 19 -2.23 -14.59 6.71
C SER A 19 -1.14 -14.78 5.64
N SER A 20 -1.29 -14.16 4.47
CA SER A 20 -0.34 -14.21 3.37
C SER A 20 0.26 -12.84 3.08
N LYS A 21 1.59 -12.75 3.09
CA LYS A 21 2.34 -11.55 2.70
C LYS A 21 2.02 -11.12 1.27
N HIS A 22 1.84 -12.07 0.37
CA HIS A 22 1.53 -11.81 -1.04
C HIS A 22 0.14 -11.17 -1.19
N GLU A 23 -0.86 -11.70 -0.50
CA GLU A 23 -2.22 -11.14 -0.50
C GLU A 23 -2.26 -9.78 0.21
N ALA A 24 -1.49 -9.60 1.28
CA ALA A 24 -1.33 -8.30 1.92
C ALA A 24 -0.71 -7.26 0.97
N SER A 25 0.29 -7.65 0.20
CA SER A 25 0.99 -6.76 -0.74
C SER A 25 0.08 -6.31 -1.87
N LYS A 26 -0.75 -7.21 -2.43
CA LYS A 26 -1.81 -6.86 -3.39
C LYS A 26 -2.79 -5.86 -2.79
N LYS A 27 -3.27 -6.11 -1.57
CA LYS A 27 -4.24 -5.25 -0.90
C LYS A 27 -3.64 -3.87 -0.59
N LEU A 28 -2.39 -3.81 -0.16
CA LEU A 28 -1.65 -2.57 0.08
C LEU A 28 -1.45 -1.80 -1.22
N TYR A 29 -1.00 -2.44 -2.30
CA TYR A 29 -0.86 -1.81 -3.62
C TYR A 29 -2.17 -1.20 -4.10
N HIS A 30 -3.25 -1.98 -4.16
CA HIS A 30 -4.54 -1.50 -4.64
C HIS A 30 -5.14 -0.43 -3.73
N GLY A 31 -5.01 -0.57 -2.40
CA GLY A 31 -5.51 0.41 -1.44
C GLY A 31 -4.75 1.72 -1.48
N ILE A 32 -3.43 1.69 -1.59
CA ILE A 32 -2.60 2.89 -1.79
C ILE A 32 -2.94 3.54 -3.12
N LYS A 33 -3.02 2.77 -4.21
CA LYS A 33 -3.38 3.28 -5.54
C LYS A 33 -4.74 3.97 -5.52
N LYS A 34 -5.75 3.31 -4.96
CA LYS A 34 -7.10 3.88 -4.80
C LYS A 34 -7.06 5.16 -3.97
N HIS A 35 -6.35 5.15 -2.83
CA HIS A 35 -6.20 6.33 -2.00
C HIS A 35 -5.55 7.49 -2.74
N LEU A 36 -4.49 7.22 -3.50
CA LEU A 36 -3.81 8.25 -4.28
C LEU A 36 -4.72 8.82 -5.38
N ILE A 37 -5.53 7.99 -6.05
CA ILE A 37 -6.49 8.45 -7.06
C ILE A 37 -7.59 9.30 -6.42
N GLU A 38 -8.19 8.83 -5.31
CA GLU A 38 -9.29 9.52 -4.63
C GLU A 38 -8.84 10.83 -3.97
N TYR A 39 -7.60 10.91 -3.49
CA TYR A 39 -7.06 12.10 -2.84
C TYR A 39 -6.41 13.10 -3.81
N ASN A 40 -6.26 12.73 -5.10
CA ASN A 40 -5.76 13.61 -6.16
C ASN A 40 -6.88 14.38 -6.88
N GLU A 41 -7.77 15.04 -6.13
CA GLU A 41 -8.62 16.10 -6.70
C GLU A 41 -7.79 17.29 -7.28
N ASP A 42 -6.46 17.29 -7.12
CA ASP A 42 -5.52 18.27 -7.67
C ASP A 42 -4.59 17.63 -8.73
N HIS A 43 -5.12 17.45 -9.94
CA HIS A 43 -4.42 17.53 -11.25
C HIS A 43 -3.04 16.87 -11.45
N LYS A 44 -2.71 15.75 -10.80
CA LYS A 44 -1.62 14.87 -11.27
C LYS A 44 -2.21 13.53 -11.71
N GLU A 45 -2.26 13.29 -13.02
CA GLU A 45 -2.51 11.97 -13.54
C GLU A 45 -1.39 11.05 -13.06
N TYR A 46 -1.64 10.27 -12.02
CA TYR A 46 -0.76 9.16 -11.69
C TYR A 46 -0.92 8.12 -12.79
N GLN A 47 -0.05 8.19 -13.80
CA GLN A 47 0.11 7.13 -14.78
C GLN A 47 0.82 5.97 -14.09
N PHE A 48 0.02 5.05 -13.55
CA PHE A 48 0.51 3.75 -13.09
C PHE A 48 0.45 2.81 -14.29
N ASP A 49 1.62 2.45 -14.84
CA ASP A 49 1.76 1.46 -15.91
C ASP A 49 1.06 0.15 -15.53
N ASP A 50 0.53 -0.58 -16.52
CA ASP A 50 -0.23 -1.83 -16.35
C ASP A 50 0.62 -3.04 -15.89
N GLY A 51 1.83 -2.80 -15.40
CA GLY A 51 2.76 -3.80 -14.86
C GLY A 51 2.43 -4.24 -13.43
N VAL A 52 1.16 -4.59 -13.16
CA VAL A 52 0.63 -4.87 -11.81
C VAL A 52 1.47 -5.90 -11.03
N GLU A 53 2.04 -6.90 -11.70
CA GLU A 53 2.88 -7.90 -11.03
C GLU A 53 4.27 -7.38 -10.61
N ILE A 54 4.87 -6.46 -11.37
CA ILE A 54 6.16 -5.87 -11.01
C ILE A 54 5.95 -4.95 -9.80
N ASP A 55 4.93 -4.12 -9.82
CA ASP A 55 4.63 -3.18 -8.73
C ASP A 55 4.22 -3.90 -7.43
N VAL A 56 3.44 -4.98 -7.52
CA VAL A 56 3.09 -5.79 -6.34
C VAL A 56 4.32 -6.46 -5.75
N ASN A 57 5.28 -6.88 -6.58
CA ASN A 57 6.55 -7.42 -6.10
C ASN A 57 7.41 -6.34 -5.41
N GLU A 58 7.42 -5.11 -5.91
CA GLU A 58 8.09 -3.99 -5.23
C GLU A 58 7.48 -3.74 -3.84
N VAL A 59 6.15 -3.69 -3.76
CA VAL A 59 5.44 -3.59 -2.47
C VAL A 59 5.78 -4.79 -1.60
N TYR A 60 5.78 -6.01 -2.13
CA TYR A 60 6.09 -7.23 -1.39
C TYR A 60 7.48 -7.22 -0.75
N VAL A 61 8.48 -6.66 -1.43
CA VAL A 61 9.83 -6.52 -0.87
C VAL A 61 9.90 -5.39 0.16
N ALA A 62 9.09 -4.34 -0.01
CA ALA A 62 9.08 -3.15 0.83
C ALA A 62 8.14 -3.21 2.04
N VAL A 63 7.20 -4.17 2.12
CA VAL A 63 6.28 -4.26 3.26
C VAL A 63 7.03 -4.62 4.55
N SER A 64 6.66 -3.92 5.62
CA SER A 64 7.10 -4.21 6.98
C SER A 64 6.12 -5.14 7.67
N GLU A 65 6.63 -6.18 8.33
CA GLU A 65 5.86 -7.22 9.01
C GLU A 65 5.90 -6.99 10.52
N SER A 66 4.73 -7.02 11.18
CA SER A 66 4.63 -6.84 12.63
C SER A 66 3.49 -7.67 13.23
N ASN A 67 3.64 -8.00 14.52
CA ASN A 67 2.56 -8.65 15.28
C ASN A 67 1.48 -7.65 15.73
N ASP A 68 1.85 -6.38 15.84
CA ASP A 68 0.99 -5.28 16.26
C ASP A 68 0.73 -4.30 15.09
N PRO A 69 -0.43 -3.62 15.02
CA PRO A 69 -0.68 -2.61 14.00
C PRO A 69 0.24 -1.40 14.17
N PRO A 70 0.65 -0.73 13.09
CA PRO A 70 1.49 0.47 13.19
C PRO A 70 0.74 1.63 13.84
N ALA A 71 1.41 2.33 14.76
CA ALA A 71 0.84 3.48 15.44
C ALA A 71 0.53 4.62 14.45
N GLY A 72 -0.73 5.05 14.40
CA GLY A 72 -1.16 6.15 13.53
C GLY A 72 -1.24 5.78 12.04
N GLY A 73 -1.23 4.49 11.70
CA GLY A 73 -1.42 4.02 10.33
C GLY A 73 -2.88 4.10 9.85
N TYR A 74 -3.07 3.90 8.55
CA TYR A 74 -4.35 3.79 7.88
C TYR A 74 -4.64 2.32 7.52
N GLU A 75 -5.71 1.77 8.08
CA GLU A 75 -6.13 0.40 7.80
C GLU A 75 -6.84 0.29 6.45
N LEU A 76 -6.44 -0.71 5.65
CA LEU A 76 -7.03 -1.09 4.38
C LEU A 76 -7.83 -2.39 4.50
#